data_AF-H9FZJ8-F1
#
_entry.id   AF-H9FZJ8-F1
#
_cell.length_a   1.000
_cell.length_b   1.000
_cell.length_c   1.000
_cell.angle_alpha   90.00
_cell.angle_beta   90.00
_cell.angle_gamma   90.00
#
_symmetry.space_group_name_H-M   'P 1'
#
loop_
_entity.id
_entity.type
_entity.pdbx_description
1 polymer ?
#
loop_
_entity_poly.entity_id
_entity_poly.type
_entity_poly.pdbx_seq_one_letter_code
_entity_poly.pdbx_strand_id
1 'polypeptide(L)'
;MATALVSAHSLAPLNLKKEGLRVVREDHYSTWEQGFKLQGNSKGLGQEPLCKQFRQLCYEETTGPREALSRLRELCQQWLQPATHTKEQILELLVLEQFLTILPKELQAWV
;
A
#
# COMPACT_ATOMS: atom_id res chain seq x y z
N MET A 1 -60.38 15.66 15.11
CA MET A 1 -59.55 16.20 16.20
C MET A 1 -58.45 15.17 16.43
N ALA A 2 -57.29 15.24 15.78
CA ALA A 2 -56.15 16.11 16.09
C ALA A 2 -55.82 16.12 17.59
N THR A 3 -54.80 15.36 18.03
CA THR A 3 -53.48 15.88 18.53
C THR A 3 -52.65 14.83 19.27
N ALA A 4 -51.37 14.72 18.88
CA ALA A 4 -50.14 14.63 19.70
C ALA A 4 -49.91 13.46 20.69
N LEU A 5 -48.70 12.97 20.98
CA LEU A 5 -47.34 13.17 20.47
C LEU A 5 -46.50 12.00 21.00
N VAL A 6 -45.58 11.53 20.18
CA VAL A 6 -44.61 10.47 20.46
C VAL A 6 -43.63 10.88 21.57
N SER A 7 -43.25 9.90 22.39
CA SER A 7 -42.25 9.96 23.45
C SER A 7 -41.00 10.77 23.07
N ALA A 8 -40.72 11.84 23.82
CA ALA A 8 -39.50 12.62 23.73
C ALA A 8 -38.38 11.92 24.51
N HIS A 9 -37.59 11.08 23.82
CA HIS A 9 -36.27 10.72 24.32
C HIS A 9 -35.26 11.80 23.91
N SER A 10 -34.70 12.42 24.94
CA SER A 10 -33.64 13.43 24.90
C SER A 10 -32.50 13.07 23.94
N LEU A 11 -32.35 13.85 22.87
CA LEU A 11 -31.15 13.85 22.03
C LEU A 11 -30.17 14.86 22.60
N ALA A 12 -29.21 14.37 23.40
CA ALA A 12 -28.05 15.15 23.77
C ALA A 12 -27.16 15.38 22.52
N PRO A 13 -26.70 16.62 22.24
CA PRO A 13 -25.73 16.85 21.19
C PRO A 13 -24.38 16.31 21.63
N LEU A 14 -23.88 15.30 20.91
CA LEU A 14 -22.49 14.85 21.00
C LEU A 14 -21.58 16.01 20.59
N ASN A 15 -21.05 16.69 21.58
CA ASN A 15 -19.94 17.63 21.42
C ASN A 15 -18.70 16.80 21.06
N LEU A 16 -18.53 16.50 19.77
CA LEU A 16 -17.29 15.97 19.24
C LEU A 16 -16.27 17.10 19.28
N LYS A 17 -15.59 17.16 20.43
CA LYS A 17 -14.43 18.01 20.72
C LYS A 17 -13.46 17.87 19.54
N LYS A 18 -13.40 18.91 18.70
CA LYS A 18 -12.52 19.02 17.55
C LYS A 18 -11.12 19.35 18.04
N GLU A 19 -10.55 18.44 18.81
CA GLU A 19 -9.19 18.54 19.33
C GLU A 19 -8.24 18.04 18.26
N GLY A 20 -7.54 18.99 17.62
CA GLY A 20 -6.25 18.74 16.99
C GLY A 20 -6.24 17.64 15.93
N LEU A 21 -6.93 17.85 14.82
CA LEU A 21 -6.43 17.32 13.56
C LEU A 21 -5.10 18.04 13.30
N ARG A 22 -4.02 17.56 13.91
CA ARG A 22 -2.67 17.86 13.48
C ARG A 22 -2.65 17.38 12.05
N VAL A 23 -2.74 18.33 11.12
CA VAL A 23 -2.34 18.16 9.73
C VAL A 23 -0.98 17.50 9.81
N VAL A 24 -0.97 16.17 9.63
CA VAL A 24 0.27 15.43 9.43
C VAL A 24 0.78 16.04 8.15
N ARG A 25 1.88 16.78 8.29
CA ARG A 25 2.54 17.42 7.18
C ARG A 25 2.66 16.39 6.08
N GLU A 26 2.10 16.76 4.94
CA GLU A 26 2.36 16.12 3.67
C GLU A 26 3.81 16.44 3.36
N ASP A 27 4.70 15.65 3.96
CA ASP A 27 6.12 15.72 3.70
C ASP A 27 6.28 15.23 2.26
N HIS A 28 6.40 16.22 1.37
CA HIS A 28 6.90 16.17 0.02
C HIS A 28 7.65 14.87 -0.29
N TYR A 29 7.22 14.18 -1.35
CA TYR A 29 7.90 13.05 -2.00
C TYR A 29 9.26 13.42 -2.62
N SER A 30 9.94 14.41 -2.07
CA SER A 30 11.07 15.08 -2.70
C SER A 30 12.21 15.09 -1.70
N THR A 31 12.96 13.99 -1.63
CA THR A 31 14.41 13.88 -1.29
C THR A 31 14.69 12.43 -0.87
N TRP A 32 14.63 11.48 -1.79
CA TRP A 32 15.12 10.11 -1.53
C TRP A 32 16.00 9.64 -2.67
N GLU A 33 17.08 10.40 -2.88
CA GLU A 33 18.27 9.90 -3.57
C GLU A 33 19.35 9.56 -2.54
N GLN A 34 19.12 8.56 -1.70
CA GLN A 34 20.26 7.87 -1.08
C GLN A 34 19.92 6.46 -0.62
N GLY A 35 20.36 5.51 -1.46
CA GLY A 35 21.12 4.37 -0.98
C GLY A 35 20.41 3.03 -0.88
N PHE A 36 20.16 2.37 -2.01
CA PHE A 36 20.47 0.94 -2.17
C PHE A 36 20.82 0.66 -3.64
N LYS A 37 22.11 0.62 -3.94
CA LYS A 37 22.64 0.30 -5.27
C LYS A 37 22.69 -1.23 -5.42
N LEU A 38 21.55 -1.85 -5.68
CA LEU A 38 21.53 -3.23 -6.20
C LEU A 38 21.68 -3.15 -7.71
N GLN A 39 22.94 -3.13 -8.14
CA GLN A 39 23.33 -3.19 -9.54
C GLN A 39 23.07 -4.61 -10.07
N GLY A 40 22.08 -4.76 -10.94
CA GLY A 40 21.79 -6.01 -11.65
C GLY A 40 20.87 -5.75 -12.83
N ASN A 41 21.46 -5.58 -14.01
CA ASN A 41 20.79 -5.31 -15.27
C ASN A 41 20.03 -6.57 -15.76
N SER A 42 18.75 -6.71 -15.43
CA SER A 42 17.88 -7.77 -15.97
C SER A 42 16.41 -7.31 -16.03
N LYS A 43 16.07 -6.65 -17.13
CA LYS A 43 14.71 -6.19 -17.45
C LYS A 43 13.82 -7.41 -17.71
N GLY A 44 13.03 -7.84 -16.72
CA GLY A 44 11.90 -8.76 -16.94
C GLY A 44 11.70 -9.82 -15.87
N LEU A 45 12.77 -10.39 -15.30
CA LEU A 45 12.69 -11.54 -14.38
C LEU A 45 13.18 -11.25 -12.95
N GLY A 46 13.77 -10.08 -12.72
CA GLY A 46 14.34 -9.70 -11.41
C GLY A 46 13.37 -9.08 -10.41
N GLN A 47 12.10 -8.85 -10.79
CA GLN A 47 11.10 -8.16 -9.95
C GLN A 47 10.24 -9.11 -9.10
N GLU A 48 10.18 -10.39 -9.47
CA GLU A 48 9.48 -11.42 -8.68
C GLU A 48 9.94 -11.49 -7.21
N PRO A 49 11.24 -11.40 -6.86
CA PRO A 49 11.65 -11.34 -5.46
C PRO A 49 11.13 -10.09 -4.73
N LEU A 50 11.08 -8.93 -5.38
CA LEU A 50 10.61 -7.67 -4.75
C LEU A 50 9.10 -7.67 -4.54
N CYS A 51 8.35 -8.21 -5.49
CA CYS A 51 6.91 -8.45 -5.35
C CYS A 51 6.62 -9.34 -4.14
N LYS A 52 7.34 -10.46 -4.01
CA LYS A 52 7.21 -11.37 -2.86
C LYS A 52 7.57 -10.68 -1.55
N GLN A 53 8.68 -9.94 -1.50
CA GLN A 53 9.09 -9.18 -0.31
C GLN A 53 8.06 -8.12 0.10
N PHE A 54 7.48 -7.39 -0.86
CA PHE A 54 6.42 -6.42 -0.59
C PHE A 54 5.20 -7.08 0.07
N ARG A 55 4.76 -8.22 -0.47
CA ARG A 55 3.56 -8.94 0.03
C ARG A 55 3.80 -9.69 1.34
N GLN A 56 5.03 -10.14 1.57
CA GLN A 56 5.40 -10.97 2.73
C GLN A 56 6.04 -10.17 3.87
N LEU A 57 6.12 -8.84 3.75
CA LEU A 57 6.65 -8.01 4.83
C LEU A 57 5.88 -8.29 6.13
N CYS A 58 6.62 -8.75 7.14
CA CYS A 58 6.10 -9.11 8.45
C CYS A 58 6.18 -7.88 9.36
N TYR A 59 5.09 -7.52 10.04
CA TYR A 59 5.06 -6.32 10.87
C TYR A 59 5.97 -6.46 12.10
N GLU A 60 6.05 -7.68 12.63
CA GLU A 60 6.86 -8.10 13.77
C GLU A 60 8.36 -7.91 13.54
N GLU A 61 8.80 -7.88 12.27
CA GLU A 61 10.18 -7.63 11.87
C GLU A 61 10.53 -6.12 11.81
N THR A 62 9.56 -5.24 12.10
CA THR A 62 9.72 -3.79 12.05
C THR A 62 9.66 -3.17 13.45
N THR A 63 10.31 -2.03 13.66
CA THR A 63 10.30 -1.33 14.96
C THR A 63 8.96 -0.63 15.25
N GLY A 64 8.02 -0.64 14.30
CA GLY A 64 6.67 -0.11 14.49
C GLY A 64 5.98 0.34 13.20
N PRO A 65 4.77 0.93 13.29
CA PRO A 65 3.92 1.24 12.14
C PRO A 65 4.55 2.19 11.14
N ARG A 66 5.32 3.16 11.63
CA ARG A 66 6.02 4.12 10.78
C ARG A 66 7.08 3.43 9.93
N GLU A 67 7.87 2.54 10.52
CA GLU A 67 8.91 1.82 9.78
C GLU A 67 8.29 0.83 8.80
N ALA A 68 7.28 0.05 9.23
CA ALA A 68 6.56 -0.87 8.34
C ALA A 68 6.01 -0.15 7.09
N LEU A 69 5.38 1.02 7.29
CA LEU A 69 4.87 1.81 6.17
C LEU A 69 6.00 2.32 5.26
N SER A 70 7.11 2.80 5.82
CA SER A 70 8.27 3.24 5.04
C SER A 70 8.83 2.09 4.19
N ARG A 71 9.01 0.91 4.78
CA ARG A 71 9.50 -0.29 4.08
C ARG A 71 8.55 -0.76 2.98
N LEU A 72 7.25 -0.77 3.24
CA LEU A 72 6.24 -1.08 2.21
C LEU A 72 6.31 -0.09 1.04
N ARG A 73 6.50 1.20 1.30
CA ARG A 73 6.66 2.22 0.25
C ARG A 73 7.93 1.98 -0.57
N GLU A 74 9.06 1.72 0.09
CA GLU A 74 10.33 1.40 -0.58
C GLU A 74 10.20 0.19 -1.51
N LEU A 75 9.67 -0.91 -0.99
CA LEU A 75 9.46 -2.14 -1.74
C LEU A 75 8.49 -1.93 -2.91
N CYS A 76 7.39 -1.21 -2.69
CA CYS A 76 6.42 -0.87 -3.74
C CYS A 76 7.07 -0.04 -4.87
N GLN A 77 7.92 0.94 -4.53
CA GLN A 77 8.60 1.72 -5.54
C GLN A 77 9.65 0.92 -6.32
N GLN A 78 10.40 0.05 -5.65
CA GLN A 78 11.39 -0.79 -6.31
C GLN A 78 10.73 -1.81 -7.23
N TRP A 79 9.58 -2.37 -6.79
CA TRP A 79 8.81 -3.33 -7.55
C TRP A 79 8.10 -2.68 -8.75
N LEU A 80 7.28 -1.65 -8.51
CA LEU A 80 6.42 -1.06 -9.54
C LEU A 80 7.11 0.02 -10.37
N GLN A 81 8.23 0.57 -9.89
CA GLN A 81 9.02 1.62 -10.54
C GLN A 81 8.16 2.73 -11.17
N PRO A 82 7.30 3.42 -10.38
CA PRO A 82 6.32 4.38 -10.90
C PRO A 82 6.95 5.62 -11.55
N ALA A 83 8.25 5.86 -11.35
CA ALA A 83 9.00 6.90 -12.04
C ALA A 83 9.29 6.55 -13.52
N THR A 84 9.31 5.27 -13.87
CA THR A 84 9.62 4.77 -15.22
C THR A 84 8.44 4.09 -15.90
N HIS A 85 7.51 3.52 -15.13
CA HIS A 85 6.33 2.85 -15.65
C HIS A 85 5.11 3.78 -15.70
N THR A 86 4.40 3.71 -16.83
CA THR A 86 3.06 4.27 -16.97
C THR A 86 2.05 3.52 -16.10
N LYS A 87 0.89 4.14 -15.87
CA LYS A 87 -0.20 3.52 -15.11
C LYS A 87 -0.62 2.18 -15.70
N GLU A 88 -0.72 2.11 -17.03
CA GLU A 88 -1.11 0.91 -17.76
C GLU A 88 -0.07 -0.20 -17.56
N GLN A 89 1.23 0.14 -17.65
CA GLN A 89 2.30 -0.84 -17.37
C GLN A 89 2.27 -1.33 -15.92
N ILE A 90 1.99 -0.46 -14.95
CA ILE A 90 1.83 -0.88 -13.54
C ILE A 90 0.65 -1.84 -13.40
N LEU A 91 -0.49 -1.56 -14.04
CA LEU A 91 -1.65 -2.44 -14.02
C LEU A 91 -1.32 -3.80 -14.64
N GLU A 92 -0.62 -3.84 -15.77
CA GLU A 92 -0.17 -5.09 -16.40
C GLU A 92 0.76 -5.90 -15.48
N LEU A 93 1.66 -5.25 -14.73
CA LEU A 93 2.49 -5.94 -13.73
C LEU A 93 1.66 -6.56 -12.60
N LEU A 94 0.62 -5.87 -12.14
CA LEU A 94 -0.28 -6.41 -11.11
C LEU A 94 -1.15 -7.55 -11.66
N VAL A 95 -1.60 -7.45 -12.91
CA VAL A 95 -2.31 -8.55 -13.59
C VAL A 95 -1.40 -9.77 -13.72
N LEU A 96 -0.13 -9.57 -14.09
CA LEU A 96 0.85 -10.63 -14.19
C LEU A 96 1.12 -11.29 -12.83
N GLU A 97 1.31 -10.51 -11.75
CA GLU A 97 1.41 -11.05 -10.39
C GLU A 97 0.22 -11.97 -10.09
N GLN A 98 -1.01 -11.46 -10.28
CA GLN A 98 -2.22 -12.23 -10.01
C GLN A 98 -2.29 -13.49 -10.87
N PHE A 99 -1.96 -13.40 -12.16
CA PHE A 99 -1.96 -14.53 -13.09
C PHE A 99 -1.02 -15.64 -12.59
N LEU A 100 0.20 -15.30 -12.19
CA LEU A 100 1.16 -16.27 -11.67
C LEU A 100 0.67 -16.95 -10.39
N THR A 101 -0.04 -16.23 -9.52
CA THR A 101 -0.59 -16.82 -8.28
C THR A 101 -1.72 -17.82 -8.51
N ILE A 102 -2.45 -17.71 -9.64
CA ILE A 102 -3.57 -18.60 -9.96
C ILE A 102 -3.20 -19.73 -10.92
N LEU A 103 -1.97 -19.74 -11.45
CA LEU A 103 -1.51 -20.80 -12.33
C LEU A 103 -1.57 -22.16 -11.61
N PRO A 104 -2.09 -23.22 -12.26
CA PRO A 104 -1.94 -24.58 -11.81
C PRO A 104 -0.47 -24.94 -11.57
N LYS A 105 -0.20 -25.81 -10.59
CA LYS A 105 1.18 -26.21 -10.22
C LYS A 105 1.94 -26.82 -11.40
N GLU A 106 1.22 -27.53 -12.27
CA GLU A 106 1.74 -28.15 -13.47
C GLU A 106 2.30 -27.11 -14.44
N LEU A 107 1.77 -25.88 -14.43
CA LEU A 107 2.22 -24.77 -15.28
C LEU A 107 3.25 -23.88 -14.56
N GLN A 108 3.18 -23.76 -13.24
CA GLN A 108 4.17 -23.01 -12.45
C GLN A 108 5.59 -23.59 -12.57
N ALA A 109 5.74 -24.88 -12.83
CA ALA A 109 7.06 -25.51 -13.01
C ALA A 109 7.77 -25.14 -14.32
N TRP A 110 7.07 -24.49 -15.27
CA TRP A 110 7.61 -24.11 -16.59
C TRP A 110 7.90 -22.63 -16.74
N VAL A 111 7.51 -21.83 -15.75
CA VAL A 111 7.82 -20.41 -15.64
C VAL A 111 9.11 -20.26 -14.84
#